data_AF-A0A350YDQ4-F1
#
_entry.id   AF-A0A350YDQ4-F1
#
_cell.length_a   1.000
_cell.length_b   1.000
_cell.length_c   1.000
_cell.angle_alpha   90.00
_cell.angle_beta   90.00
_cell.angle_gamma   90.00
#
_symmetry.space_group_name_H-M   'P 1'
#
loop_
_entity.id
_entity.type
_entity.pdbx_description
1 polymer ?
#
loop_
_entity_poly.entity_id
_entity_poly.type
_entity_poly.pdbx_seq_one_letter_code
_entity_poly.pdbx_strand_id
1 'polypeptide(L)'
;MCKNAEVKSERYWEFSVNPGDYLYVLAWDGGLVQSWIGEFKLPDGSSLLSNLSDWEYTIASGNNPGYGGPLPPLATVAADIAGATWASPQASVPQGTSPWFTIPGISSSAQFIWHDTLASDSTSDNHYVIFRTKNPAVPSTSENIPEPSSAVGLVVISALGAASILKKKLTSSRKV
;
A
#
# COMPACT_ATOMS: atom_id res chain seq x y z
N MET A 1 27.20 -39.51 -1.51
CA MET A 1 26.63 -38.96 -0.27
C MET A 1 25.69 -37.82 -0.64
N CYS A 2 24.40 -38.10 -0.77
CA CYS A 2 23.39 -37.06 -0.96
C CYS A 2 23.15 -36.40 0.40
N LYS A 3 23.62 -35.15 0.58
CA LYS A 3 23.19 -34.32 1.69
C LYS A 3 21.71 -34.01 1.47
N ASN A 4 20.87 -34.39 2.43
CA ASN A 4 19.46 -34.04 2.47
C ASN A 4 19.34 -32.51 2.36
N ALA A 5 18.77 -32.03 1.25
CA ALA A 5 18.33 -30.65 1.15
C ALA A 5 17.25 -30.45 2.21
N GLU A 6 17.49 -29.50 3.11
CA GLU A 6 16.48 -29.01 4.04
C GLU A 6 15.34 -28.44 3.20
N VAL A 7 14.22 -29.15 3.16
CA VAL A 7 12.99 -28.66 2.53
C VAL A 7 12.50 -27.52 3.41
N LYS A 8 12.75 -26.27 3.00
CA LYS A 8 12.09 -25.10 3.59
C LYS A 8 10.59 -25.34 3.49
N SER A 9 9.95 -25.60 4.62
CA SER A 9 8.51 -25.89 4.68
C SER A 9 7.73 -24.68 4.17
N GLU A 10 6.94 -24.88 3.13
CA GLU A 10 5.96 -23.90 2.66
C GLU A 10 5.00 -23.58 3.82
N ARG A 11 4.77 -22.29 4.10
CA ARG A 11 3.72 -21.85 5.01
C ARG A 11 2.73 -21.03 4.22
N TYR A 12 1.47 -21.47 4.25
CA TYR A 12 0.35 -20.72 3.71
C TYR A 12 -0.36 -20.02 4.87
N TRP A 13 -0.72 -18.77 4.65
CA TRP A 13 -1.55 -17.99 5.56
C TRP A 13 -2.72 -17.41 4.78
N GLU A 14 -3.91 -17.57 5.32
CA GLU A 14 -5.11 -16.93 4.80
C GLU A 14 -5.42 -15.71 5.64
N PHE A 15 -5.78 -14.61 4.98
CA PHE A 15 -6.20 -13.38 5.61
C PHE A 15 -7.26 -12.70 4.74
N SER A 16 -8.13 -11.91 5.36
CA SER A 16 -9.15 -11.14 4.65
C SER A 16 -8.59 -9.79 4.20
N VAL A 17 -8.90 -9.40 2.97
CA VAL A 17 -8.62 -8.08 2.41
C VAL A 17 -9.91 -7.46 1.91
N ASN A 18 -10.14 -6.21 2.26
CA ASN A 18 -11.25 -5.42 1.74
C ASN A 18 -10.77 -4.58 0.55
N PRO A 19 -11.70 -4.14 -0.32
CA PRO A 19 -11.40 -3.12 -1.31
C PRO A 19 -10.78 -1.88 -0.66
N GLY A 20 -9.63 -1.45 -1.18
CA GLY A 20 -8.87 -0.32 -0.64
C GLY A 20 -7.78 -0.69 0.38
N ASP A 21 -7.72 -1.94 0.83
CA ASP A 21 -6.70 -2.40 1.77
C ASP A 21 -5.34 -2.55 1.06
N TYR A 22 -4.29 -2.20 1.79
CA TYR A 22 -2.89 -2.39 1.42
C TYR A 22 -2.32 -3.59 2.18
N LEU A 23 -1.43 -4.36 1.56
CA LEU A 23 -0.66 -5.39 2.29
C LEU A 23 0.61 -4.78 2.84
N TYR A 24 0.97 -5.23 4.04
CA TYR A 24 2.20 -4.83 4.72
C TYR A 24 3.00 -6.07 5.06
N VAL A 25 4.30 -6.04 4.76
CA VAL A 25 5.26 -7.10 5.12
C VAL A 25 6.37 -6.46 5.94
N LEU A 26 6.54 -6.94 7.17
CA LEU A 26 7.66 -6.53 8.02
C LEU A 26 8.82 -7.51 7.76
N ALA A 27 9.96 -6.98 7.34
CA ALA A 27 11.16 -7.75 7.08
C ALA A 27 12.27 -7.35 8.05
N TRP A 28 12.88 -8.35 8.66
CA TRP A 28 14.07 -8.21 9.50
C TRP A 28 14.86 -9.52 9.45
N ASP A 29 16.12 -9.45 9.86
CA ASP A 29 16.98 -10.63 9.95
C ASP A 29 17.86 -10.53 11.19
N GLY A 30 18.38 -11.68 11.65
CA GLY A 30 19.45 -11.74 12.63
C GLY A 30 20.84 -11.40 12.08
N GLY A 31 20.94 -11.06 10.79
CA GLY A 31 22.14 -10.61 10.09
C GLY A 31 21.89 -9.39 9.19
N LEU A 32 22.80 -9.17 8.23
CA LEU A 32 22.89 -7.97 7.37
C LEU A 32 21.82 -7.86 6.26
N VAL A 33 20.82 -8.76 6.22
CA VAL A 33 19.99 -8.93 5.02
C VAL A 33 18.51 -8.93 5.39
N GLN A 34 17.90 -7.74 5.52
CA GLN A 34 16.45 -7.60 5.74
C GLN A 34 15.65 -7.74 4.44
N SER A 35 15.77 -8.89 3.76
CA SER A 35 14.98 -9.18 2.55
C SER A 35 13.85 -10.15 2.78
N TRP A 36 12.90 -10.10 1.85
CA TRP A 36 11.84 -11.09 1.78
C TRP A 36 11.52 -11.41 0.32
N ILE A 37 10.85 -12.54 0.14
CA ILE A 37 10.30 -13.01 -1.13
C ILE A 37 8.93 -13.62 -0.86
N GLY A 38 7.96 -13.39 -1.74
CA GLY A 38 6.63 -13.95 -1.56
C GLY A 38 5.73 -13.75 -2.77
N GLU A 39 4.59 -14.42 -2.67
CA GLU A 39 3.48 -14.34 -3.63
C GLU A 39 2.18 -14.37 -2.85
N PHE A 40 1.28 -13.42 -3.15
CA PHE A 40 -0.06 -13.37 -2.60
C PHE A 40 -1.06 -13.67 -3.71
N LYS A 41 -1.89 -14.69 -3.51
CA LYS A 41 -3.03 -14.98 -4.37
C LYS A 41 -4.19 -14.06 -3.99
N LEU A 42 -4.64 -13.24 -4.93
CA LEU A 42 -5.71 -12.27 -4.70
C LEU A 42 -7.07 -12.86 -5.07
N PRO A 43 -8.18 -12.34 -4.51
CA PRO A 43 -9.52 -12.89 -4.75
C PRO A 43 -9.98 -12.86 -6.22
N ASP A 44 -9.41 -11.98 -7.04
CA ASP A 44 -9.68 -11.87 -8.48
C ASP A 44 -8.91 -12.90 -9.33
N GLY A 45 -8.13 -13.78 -8.68
CA GLY A 45 -7.29 -14.79 -9.31
C GLY A 45 -5.92 -14.27 -9.77
N SER A 46 -5.66 -12.97 -9.64
CA SER A 46 -4.33 -12.40 -9.91
C SER A 46 -3.35 -12.76 -8.79
N SER A 47 -2.06 -12.47 -9.02
CA SER A 47 -1.00 -12.71 -8.04
C SER A 47 -0.17 -11.46 -7.87
N LEU A 48 0.01 -11.05 -6.63
CA LEU A 48 0.95 -9.99 -6.27
C LEU A 48 2.28 -10.63 -5.88
N LEU A 49 3.33 -10.28 -6.58
CA LEU A 49 4.67 -10.85 -6.38
C LEU A 49 5.56 -9.85 -5.65
N SER A 50 6.53 -10.34 -4.88
CA SER A 50 7.63 -9.50 -4.41
C SER A 50 8.50 -9.07 -5.60
N ASN A 51 8.53 -7.77 -5.88
CA ASN A 51 9.32 -7.15 -6.93
C ASN A 51 9.52 -5.66 -6.64
N LEU A 52 10.31 -4.96 -7.46
CA LEU A 52 10.62 -3.53 -7.26
C LEU A 52 9.50 -2.57 -7.66
N SER A 53 8.52 -2.98 -8.46
CA SER A 53 7.50 -2.09 -9.04
C SER A 53 6.22 -2.00 -8.23
N ASP A 54 5.85 -3.11 -7.58
CA ASP A 54 4.54 -3.28 -6.94
C ASP A 54 4.60 -3.01 -5.43
N TRP A 55 5.80 -2.75 -4.92
CA TRP A 55 6.07 -2.51 -3.51
C TRP A 55 6.79 -1.18 -3.30
N GLU A 56 6.60 -0.65 -2.11
CA GLU A 56 7.30 0.49 -1.53
C GLU A 56 7.71 0.12 -0.10
N TYR A 57 8.65 0.86 0.48
CA TYR A 57 9.16 0.60 1.82
C TYR A 57 9.25 1.88 2.65
N THR A 58 9.31 1.68 3.96
CA THR A 58 9.83 2.65 4.92
C THR A 58 10.69 1.94 5.97
N ILE A 59 11.64 2.65 6.57
CA ILE A 59 12.44 2.13 7.68
C ILE A 59 11.69 2.45 8.97
N ALA A 60 11.43 1.44 9.78
CA ALA A 60 10.67 1.61 11.01
C ALA A 60 11.46 2.39 12.07
N SER A 61 10.75 3.01 13.01
CA SER A 61 11.38 3.61 14.19
C SER A 61 11.84 2.56 15.22
N GLY A 62 11.20 1.38 15.22
CA GLY A 62 11.51 0.30 16.16
C GLY A 62 12.80 -0.45 15.81
N ASN A 63 13.39 -1.10 16.83
CA ASN A 63 14.64 -1.86 16.67
C ASN A 63 14.43 -3.12 15.81
N ASN A 64 15.48 -3.53 15.09
CA ASN A 64 15.55 -4.84 14.45
C ASN A 64 15.39 -5.94 15.52
N PRO A 65 14.34 -6.79 15.45
CA PRO A 65 14.14 -7.86 16.41
C PRO A 65 15.24 -8.95 16.35
N GLY A 66 15.91 -9.11 15.22
CA GLY A 66 16.87 -10.17 14.99
C GLY A 66 16.24 -11.56 14.89
N TYR A 67 17.10 -12.58 14.79
CA TYR A 67 16.67 -13.98 14.67
C TYR A 67 16.01 -14.46 15.97
N GLY A 68 14.73 -14.82 15.89
CA GLY A 68 13.94 -15.26 17.04
C GLY A 68 13.51 -14.15 18.00
N GLY A 69 13.71 -12.89 17.63
CA GLY A 69 13.23 -11.74 18.40
C GLY A 69 11.70 -11.63 18.47
N PRO A 70 11.17 -10.85 19.43
CA PRO A 70 9.73 -10.63 19.54
C PRO A 70 9.21 -9.82 18.35
N LEU A 71 7.94 -10.06 17.98
CA LEU A 71 7.26 -9.21 17.01
C LEU A 71 7.19 -7.76 17.52
N PRO A 72 7.39 -6.75 16.66
CA PRO A 72 7.17 -5.36 17.02
C PRO A 72 5.72 -5.13 17.52
N PRO A 73 5.51 -4.28 18.54
CA PRO A 73 4.16 -3.99 19.04
C PRO A 73 3.29 -3.36 17.94
N LEU A 74 2.03 -3.81 17.83
CA LEU A 74 1.11 -3.32 16.81
C LEU A 74 0.95 -1.78 16.82
N ALA A 75 0.93 -1.16 18.01
CA ALA A 75 0.82 0.30 18.13
C ALA A 75 2.04 1.03 17.53
N THR A 76 3.24 0.46 17.65
CA THR A 76 4.46 1.00 17.06
C THR A 76 4.40 0.89 15.54
N VAL A 77 4.06 -0.30 15.02
CA VAL A 77 3.92 -0.54 13.57
C VAL A 77 2.87 0.39 12.96
N ALA A 78 1.73 0.57 13.62
CA ALA A 78 0.68 1.47 13.16
C ALA A 78 1.15 2.94 13.13
N ALA A 79 1.93 3.37 14.13
CA ALA A 79 2.51 4.71 14.16
C ALA A 79 3.56 4.91 13.05
N ASP A 80 4.42 3.92 12.82
CA ASP A 80 5.39 3.92 11.71
C ASP A 80 4.67 4.07 10.36
N ILE A 81 3.63 3.26 10.12
CA ILE A 81 2.83 3.32 8.88
C ILE A 81 2.17 4.69 8.71
N ALA A 82 1.59 5.26 9.78
CA ALA A 82 0.89 6.54 9.71
C ALA A 82 1.83 7.73 9.43
N GLY A 83 3.08 7.67 9.92
CA GLY A 83 4.11 8.69 9.69
C GLY A 83 5.05 8.41 8.51
N ALA A 84 4.86 7.29 7.82
CA ALA A 84 5.79 6.78 6.83
C ALA A 84 5.94 7.72 5.62
N THR A 85 7.19 7.98 5.26
CA THR A 85 7.56 8.39 3.90
C THR A 85 7.96 7.13 3.14
N TRP A 86 7.26 6.88 2.03
CA TRP A 86 7.43 5.65 1.25
C TRP A 86 8.38 5.86 0.07
N ALA A 87 9.24 4.88 -0.16
CA ALA A 87 10.20 4.85 -1.27
C ALA A 87 10.16 3.51 -2.01
N SER A 88 10.55 3.49 -3.29
CA SER A 88 10.67 2.22 -4.03
C SER A 88 11.84 1.39 -3.50
N PRO A 89 11.72 0.05 -3.38
CA PRO A 89 12.86 -0.82 -3.08
C PRO A 89 13.97 -0.61 -4.12
N GLN A 90 15.23 -0.66 -3.69
CA GLN A 90 16.38 -0.31 -4.54
C GLN A 90 17.18 -1.53 -5.00
N ALA A 91 16.96 -2.71 -4.41
CA ALA A 91 17.73 -3.90 -4.71
C ALA A 91 16.84 -5.15 -4.79
N SER A 92 17.14 -6.03 -5.76
CA SER A 92 16.47 -7.32 -5.89
C SER A 92 17.37 -8.36 -6.56
N VAL A 93 17.04 -9.63 -6.33
CA VAL A 93 17.57 -10.76 -7.12
C VAL A 93 16.45 -11.75 -7.44
N PRO A 94 16.54 -12.50 -8.56
CA PRO A 94 15.55 -13.52 -8.91
C PRO A 94 15.45 -14.62 -7.85
N GLN A 95 14.27 -15.23 -7.72
CA GLN A 95 14.12 -16.50 -6.99
C GLN A 95 15.11 -17.54 -7.55
N GLY A 96 15.70 -18.37 -6.68
CA GLY A 96 16.72 -19.34 -7.10
C GLY A 96 18.16 -18.84 -6.91
N THR A 97 18.35 -17.55 -6.63
CA THR A 97 19.68 -16.98 -6.41
C THR A 97 20.33 -17.58 -5.16
N SER A 98 21.60 -18.00 -5.29
CA SER A 98 22.42 -18.45 -4.16
C SER A 98 22.66 -17.29 -3.19
N PRO A 99 22.57 -17.50 -1.86
CA PRO A 99 22.44 -18.78 -1.16
C PRO A 99 20.98 -19.21 -0.87
N TRP A 100 19.98 -18.46 -1.34
CA TRP A 100 18.59 -18.67 -0.93
C TRP A 100 17.84 -19.74 -1.73
N PHE A 101 18.35 -20.12 -2.91
CA PHE A 101 17.84 -21.18 -3.79
C PHE A 101 16.35 -20.99 -4.17
N THR A 102 15.78 -21.97 -4.86
CA THR A 102 14.36 -21.97 -5.24
C THR A 102 13.51 -22.31 -4.02
N ILE A 103 12.43 -21.57 -3.82
CA ILE A 103 11.47 -21.79 -2.75
C ILE A 103 10.21 -22.39 -3.39
N PRO A 104 9.91 -23.69 -3.16
CA PRO A 104 8.69 -24.31 -3.62
C PRO A 104 7.43 -23.50 -3.24
N GLY A 105 6.42 -23.52 -4.11
CA GLY A 105 5.16 -22.81 -3.89
C GLY A 105 5.17 -21.31 -4.22
N ILE A 106 6.32 -20.73 -4.56
CA ILE A 106 6.44 -19.33 -5.00
C ILE A 106 6.73 -19.28 -6.50
N SER A 107 6.02 -18.45 -7.25
CA SER A 107 6.24 -18.18 -8.66
C SER A 107 7.70 -17.85 -8.96
N SER A 108 8.26 -18.46 -10.01
CA SER A 108 9.63 -18.17 -10.48
C SER A 108 9.84 -16.72 -10.90
N SER A 109 8.76 -15.96 -11.09
CA SER A 109 8.81 -14.51 -11.38
C SER A 109 8.95 -13.64 -10.13
N ALA A 110 8.79 -14.20 -8.92
CA ALA A 110 9.03 -13.47 -7.68
C ALA A 110 10.53 -13.20 -7.48
N GLN A 111 10.83 -12.10 -6.79
CA GLN A 111 12.18 -11.65 -6.49
C GLN A 111 12.37 -11.54 -4.99
N PHE A 112 13.58 -11.83 -4.51
CA PHE A 112 14.00 -11.29 -3.21
C PHE A 112 14.14 -9.79 -3.38
N ILE A 113 13.54 -9.00 -2.48
CA ILE A 113 13.65 -7.55 -2.51
C ILE A 113 14.23 -7.01 -1.20
N TRP A 114 15.01 -5.93 -1.35
CA TRP A 114 15.63 -5.16 -0.28
C TRP A 114 15.27 -3.69 -0.48
N HIS A 115 15.18 -2.94 0.61
CA HIS A 115 14.93 -1.51 0.51
C HIS A 115 16.12 -0.74 -0.08
N ASP A 116 17.37 -1.09 0.24
CA ASP A 116 18.57 -0.37 -0.24
C ASP A 116 19.58 -1.22 -1.03
N THR A 117 20.27 -2.18 -0.40
CA THR A 117 21.48 -2.81 -0.94
C THR A 117 21.47 -4.33 -0.80
N LEU A 118 22.31 -5.00 -1.60
CA LEU A 118 22.52 -6.46 -1.53
C LEU A 118 23.76 -6.77 -0.69
N ALA A 119 23.56 -7.42 0.45
CA ALA A 119 24.63 -8.03 1.25
C ALA A 119 25.77 -7.08 1.67
N SER A 120 25.44 -5.83 1.98
CA SER A 120 26.32 -4.82 2.59
C SER A 120 25.61 -4.15 3.77
N ASP A 121 26.36 -3.36 4.55
CA ASP A 121 25.79 -2.51 5.60
C ASP A 121 24.60 -1.72 5.05
N SER A 122 23.52 -1.70 5.81
CA SER A 122 22.25 -1.17 5.39
C SER A 122 21.78 -0.05 6.31
N THR A 123 21.06 0.90 5.74
CA THR A 123 20.43 2.00 6.47
C THR A 123 19.40 1.52 7.51
N SER A 124 18.94 0.27 7.43
CA SER A 124 18.05 -0.34 8.41
C SER A 124 18.70 -1.42 9.27
N ASP A 125 20.03 -1.54 9.37
CA ASP A 125 20.63 -2.63 10.17
C ASP A 125 20.16 -2.68 11.62
N ASN A 126 19.86 -1.52 12.21
CA ASN A 126 19.34 -1.41 13.57
C ASN A 126 17.80 -1.39 13.65
N HIS A 127 17.09 -1.49 12.53
CA HIS A 127 15.64 -1.34 12.42
C HIS A 127 15.02 -2.47 11.59
N TYR A 128 13.71 -2.71 11.74
CA TYR A 128 13.01 -3.51 10.74
C TYR A 128 12.53 -2.63 9.59
N VAL A 129 12.30 -3.24 8.44
CA VAL A 129 11.75 -2.58 7.26
C VAL A 129 10.29 -2.94 7.11
N ILE A 130 9.45 -1.95 6.81
CA ILE A 130 8.04 -2.16 6.48
C ILE A 130 7.90 -2.00 4.97
N PHE A 131 7.54 -3.06 4.29
CA PHE A 131 7.13 -3.02 2.89
C PHE A 131 5.61 -2.88 2.81
N ARG A 132 5.13 -2.08 1.85
CA ARG A 132 3.72 -1.92 1.52
C ARG A 132 3.51 -2.12 0.03
N THR A 133 2.35 -2.62 -0.36
CA THR A 133 1.93 -2.61 -1.77
C THR A 133 1.82 -1.16 -2.27
N LYS A 134 2.25 -0.88 -3.50
CA LYS A 134 2.18 0.49 -4.05
C LYS A 134 0.74 0.92 -4.33
N ASN A 135 -0.09 -0.04 -4.71
CA ASN A 135 -1.53 0.11 -4.89
C ASN A 135 -2.27 -0.75 -3.86
N PRO A 136 -3.55 -0.45 -3.57
CA PRO A 136 -4.39 -1.37 -2.80
C PRO A 136 -4.36 -2.76 -3.42
N ALA A 137 -4.22 -3.79 -2.58
CA ALA A 137 -4.14 -5.18 -3.03
C ALA A 137 -5.47 -5.66 -3.63
N VAL A 138 -6.58 -5.06 -3.20
CA VAL A 138 -7.86 -5.14 -3.90
C VAL A 138 -8.29 -3.72 -4.24
N PRO A 139 -8.47 -3.36 -5.52
CA PRO A 139 -8.92 -2.02 -5.89
C PRO A 139 -10.25 -1.65 -5.23
N SER A 140 -10.36 -0.41 -4.73
CA SER A 140 -11.64 0.14 -4.30
C SER A 140 -12.58 0.25 -5.50
N THR A 141 -13.81 -0.25 -5.38
CA THR A 141 -14.83 -0.18 -6.45
C THR A 141 -15.45 1.22 -6.62
N SER A 142 -14.82 2.28 -6.11
CA SER A 142 -15.35 3.64 -6.22
C SER A 142 -14.84 4.31 -7.52
N GLU A 143 -15.82 4.61 -8.39
CA GLU A 143 -15.76 5.48 -9.58
C GLU A 143 -15.21 4.92 -10.91
N ASN A 144 -16.05 4.15 -11.60
CA ASN A 144 -16.32 4.41 -13.02
C ASN A 144 -17.46 5.45 -13.13
N ILE A 145 -17.27 6.66 -12.60
CA ILE A 145 -18.10 7.79 -13.05
C ILE A 145 -17.39 8.34 -14.28
N PRO A 146 -17.99 8.28 -15.49
CA PRO A 146 -17.41 8.90 -16.66
C PRO A 146 -17.24 10.39 -16.38
N GLU A 147 -16.02 10.92 -16.48
CA GLU A 147 -15.84 12.37 -16.44
C GLU A 147 -16.69 12.99 -17.55
N PRO A 148 -17.55 13.99 -17.25
CA PRO A 148 -18.40 14.60 -18.25
C PRO A 148 -17.58 15.56 -19.12
N SER A 149 -16.65 15.02 -19.92
CA SER A 149 -16.15 15.70 -21.11
C SER A 149 -17.21 15.78 -22.22
N SER A 150 -18.46 15.35 -21.95
CA SER A 150 -19.61 15.50 -22.85
C SER A 150 -20.82 16.24 -22.24
N ALA A 151 -20.73 16.87 -21.06
CA ALA A 151 -21.82 17.71 -20.55
C ALA A 151 -21.78 19.13 -21.16
N VAL A 152 -21.90 19.23 -22.48
CA VAL A 152 -22.31 20.49 -23.13
C VAL A 152 -23.83 20.57 -23.01
N GLY A 153 -24.32 21.04 -21.86
CA GLY A 153 -25.73 21.31 -21.59
C GLY A 153 -25.98 22.82 -21.52
N LEU A 154 -26.51 23.39 -22.60
CA LEU A 154 -26.91 24.79 -22.76
C LEU A 154 -27.72 25.32 -21.56
N VAL A 155 -27.27 26.42 -20.94
CA VAL A 155 -28.15 27.30 -20.15
C VAL A 155 -28.55 28.47 -21.04
N VAL A 156 -29.79 28.43 -21.55
CA VAL A 156 -30.44 29.55 -22.25
C VAL A 156 -30.99 30.50 -21.19
N ILE A 157 -30.39 31.69 -21.06
CA ILE A 157 -30.96 32.79 -20.26
C ILE A 157 -31.79 33.66 -21.19
N SER A 158 -33.10 33.44 -21.24
CA SER A 158 -34.02 34.38 -21.86
C SER A 158 -34.35 35.50 -20.86
N ALA A 159 -33.90 36.71 -21.18
CA ALA A 159 -34.36 37.92 -20.52
C ALA A 159 -35.80 38.23 -20.96
N LEU A 160 -36.71 38.42 -20.01
CA LEU A 160 -37.93 39.20 -20.23
C LEU A 160 -38.20 40.03 -18.96
N GLY A 161 -38.03 41.34 -19.08
CA GLY A 161 -38.40 42.31 -18.06
C GLY A 161 -39.89 42.65 -18.12
N ALA A 162 -40.44 43.10 -17.01
CA ALA A 162 -41.52 44.08 -16.98
C ALA A 162 -41.58 44.76 -15.61
N ALA A 163 -41.58 46.09 -15.65
CA ALA A 163 -41.67 47.00 -14.52
C ALA A 163 -43.01 46.91 -13.78
N SER A 164 -43.00 47.31 -12.51
CA SER A 164 -44.07 48.16 -11.95
C SER A 164 -43.61 48.86 -10.68
N ILE A 165 -43.29 50.15 -10.85
CA ILE A 165 -43.37 51.16 -9.81
C ILE A 165 -44.86 51.40 -9.54
N LEU A 166 -45.32 51.30 -8.29
CA LEU A 166 -46.47 52.10 -7.84
C LEU A 166 -46.46 52.33 -6.33
N LYS A 167 -46.22 53.60 -5.98
CA LYS A 167 -46.46 54.24 -4.67
C LYS A 167 -47.94 54.11 -4.28
N LYS A 168 -48.25 53.97 -2.98
CA LYS A 168 -49.15 54.90 -2.26
C LYS A 168 -49.17 54.67 -0.74
N LYS A 169 -49.08 55.80 -0.02
CA LYS A 169 -49.36 56.04 1.40
C LYS A 169 -50.63 55.34 1.88
N LEU A 170 -50.64 54.86 3.13
CA LEU A 170 -51.78 54.98 4.02
C LEU A 170 -51.30 55.19 5.46
N THR A 171 -51.76 56.31 6.01
CA THR A 171 -51.61 56.79 7.38
C THR A 171 -52.58 56.06 8.32
N SER A 172 -52.26 56.05 9.61
CA SER A 172 -53.18 56.02 10.78
C SER A 172 -53.55 54.67 11.42
N SER A 173 -53.08 54.47 12.66
CA SER A 173 -53.92 54.15 13.85
C SER A 173 -53.06 54.29 15.11
N ARG A 174 -53.15 55.38 15.90
CA ARG A 174 -54.06 55.70 17.03
C ARG A 174 -53.78 54.90 18.33
N LYS A 175 -53.31 55.66 19.32
CA LYS A 175 -53.26 55.51 20.79
C LYS A 175 -53.99 54.32 21.44
N VAL A 176 -53.35 53.72 22.44
CA VAL A 176 -53.68 53.96 23.87
C VAL A 176 -52.39 54.33 24.59
#